data_AF-A0A060C1T1-F1
#
_entry.id   AF-A0A060C1T1-F1
#
_cell.length_a   1.000
_cell.length_b   1.000
_cell.length_c   1.000
_cell.angle_alpha   90.00
_cell.angle_beta   90.00
_cell.angle_gamma   90.00
#
_symmetry.space_group_name_H-M   'P 1'
#
loop_
_entity.id
_entity.type
_entity.pdbx_description
1 polymer ?
#
loop_
_entity_poly.entity_id
_entity_poly.type
_entity_poly.pdbx_seq_one_letter_code
_entity_poly.pdbx_strand_id
1 'polypeptide(L)'
;MTLKFVDVSSAQGNYTVGSNGEEGIIVKVSEGTGYVNPNFEHVASQAKASGKPLGIYHWLSPGISGASQADYFIANSGEFFEIANPILDCEQKGITVAQVNDFVTY
;
A
#
# COMPACT_ATOMS: atom_id res chain seq x y z
N MET A 1 -5.29 -22.85 10.75
CA MET A 1 -5.51 -21.60 11.52
C MET A 1 -5.61 -20.48 10.50
N THR A 2 -6.49 -19.50 10.70
CA THR A 2 -6.73 -18.40 9.74
C THR A 2 -6.32 -17.09 10.40
N LEU A 3 -5.59 -16.23 9.68
CA LEU A 3 -5.22 -14.91 10.16
C LEU A 3 -6.24 -13.86 9.73
N LYS A 4 -6.59 -12.94 10.63
CA LYS A 4 -7.40 -11.76 10.29
C LYS A 4 -6.49 -10.61 9.83
N PHE A 5 -6.76 -10.09 8.63
CA PHE A 5 -6.13 -8.87 8.11
C PHE A 5 -7.16 -7.77 7.93
N VAL A 6 -6.71 -6.53 8.02
CA VAL A 6 -7.45 -5.33 7.60
C VAL A 6 -6.58 -4.51 6.65
N ASP A 7 -7.18 -3.81 5.72
CA ASP A 7 -6.52 -2.76 4.95
C ASP A 7 -6.98 -1.38 5.42
N VAL A 8 -6.08 -0.40 5.40
CA VAL A 8 -6.38 0.99 5.80
C VAL A 8 -5.71 2.00 4.88
N SER A 9 -6.30 3.18 4.82
CA SER A 9 -5.80 4.35 4.10
C SER A 9 -5.88 5.60 4.97
N SER A 10 -5.71 6.79 4.39
CA SER A 10 -5.96 8.04 5.11
C SER A 10 -7.41 8.18 5.59
N ALA A 11 -8.36 7.45 4.98
CA ALA A 11 -9.77 7.49 5.38
C ALA A 11 -10.00 7.02 6.82
N GLN A 12 -9.11 6.20 7.37
CA GLN A 12 -9.16 5.74 8.77
C GLN A 12 -8.39 6.66 9.74
N GLY A 13 -7.75 7.74 9.26
CA GLY A 13 -7.04 8.69 10.12
C GLY A 13 -5.86 8.05 10.89
N ASN A 14 -5.71 8.43 12.16
CA ASN A 14 -4.70 7.88 13.07
C ASN A 14 -5.11 6.49 13.57
N TYR A 15 -5.10 5.51 12.66
CA TYR A 15 -5.50 4.13 12.95
C TYR A 15 -4.53 3.46 13.95
N THR A 16 -5.09 2.82 14.98
CA THR A 16 -4.33 2.04 15.96
C THR A 16 -4.29 0.57 15.53
N VAL A 17 -3.09 0.06 15.26
CA VAL A 17 -2.90 -1.33 14.81
C VAL A 17 -3.29 -2.32 15.90
N GLY A 18 -4.14 -3.29 15.57
CA GLY A 18 -4.71 -4.29 16.46
C GLY A 18 -6.03 -3.88 17.13
N SER A 19 -6.51 -2.65 16.89
CA SER A 19 -7.74 -2.15 17.54
C SER A 19 -9.00 -2.93 17.15
N ASN A 20 -8.99 -3.66 16.03
CA ASN A 20 -10.07 -4.51 15.57
C ASN A 20 -9.77 -6.01 15.78
N GLY A 21 -8.76 -6.35 16.59
CA GLY A 21 -8.34 -7.74 16.82
C GLY A 21 -7.70 -8.39 15.60
N GLU A 22 -7.23 -7.59 14.63
CA GLU A 22 -6.49 -8.06 13.48
C GLU A 22 -5.09 -8.54 13.85
N GLU A 23 -4.62 -9.52 13.09
CA GLU A 23 -3.33 -10.17 13.27
C GLU A 23 -2.29 -9.64 12.27
N GLY A 24 -2.73 -9.05 11.15
CA GLY A 24 -1.89 -8.34 10.20
C GLY A 24 -2.62 -7.14 9.58
N ILE A 25 -1.88 -6.31 8.84
CA ILE A 25 -2.41 -5.08 8.26
C ILE A 25 -1.82 -4.80 6.89
N ILE A 26 -2.61 -4.20 6.01
CA ILE A 26 -2.20 -3.66 4.72
C ILE A 26 -2.45 -2.15 4.73
N VAL A 27 -1.48 -1.31 4.37
CA VAL A 27 -1.64 0.15 4.42
C VAL A 27 -1.37 0.83 3.08
N LYS A 28 -2.23 1.78 2.69
CA LYS A 28 -2.04 2.58 1.48
C LYS A 28 -0.76 3.40 1.59
N VAL A 29 0.10 3.35 0.59
CA VAL A 29 1.26 4.25 0.45
C VAL A 29 0.89 5.41 -0.45
N SER A 30 0.42 5.13 -1.66
CA SER A 30 0.26 6.15 -2.69
C SER A 30 -0.85 5.83 -3.70
N GLU A 31 -1.17 6.82 -4.52
CA GLU A 31 -2.12 6.76 -5.61
C GLU A 31 -1.62 7.61 -6.77
N GLY A 32 -1.62 7.06 -7.98
CA GLY A 32 -1.12 7.76 -9.14
C GLY A 32 0.33 8.20 -8.94
N THR A 33 0.63 9.44 -9.32
CA THR A 33 1.94 10.07 -9.10
C THR A 33 1.83 11.37 -8.31
N GLY A 34 0.68 11.59 -7.65
CA GLY A 34 0.33 12.88 -7.03
C GLY A 34 -0.11 12.80 -5.57
N TYR A 35 -0.35 11.60 -5.03
CA TYR A 35 -0.86 11.44 -3.68
C TYR A 35 -0.05 10.42 -2.88
N VAL A 36 0.37 10.83 -1.68
CA VAL A 36 0.94 9.96 -0.65
C VAL A 36 0.00 9.98 0.56
N ASN A 37 -0.28 8.82 1.13
CA ASN A 37 -1.08 8.70 2.34
C ASN A 37 -0.32 9.31 3.53
N PRO A 38 -0.82 10.41 4.15
CA PRO A 38 -0.13 11.06 5.26
C PRO A 38 -0.04 10.19 6.52
N ASN A 39 -0.87 9.14 6.63
CA ASN A 39 -0.89 8.24 7.79
C ASN A 39 -0.09 6.95 7.56
N PHE A 40 0.54 6.78 6.38
CA PHE A 40 1.24 5.55 6.02
C PHE A 40 2.31 5.16 7.05
N GLU A 41 3.26 6.05 7.31
CA GLU A 41 4.40 5.78 8.20
C GLU A 41 3.95 5.51 9.65
N HIS A 42 2.92 6.22 10.12
CA HIS A 42 2.34 6.02 11.45
C HIS A 42 1.79 4.59 11.63
N VAL A 43 1.06 4.08 10.63
CA VAL A 43 0.47 2.74 10.70
C VAL A 43 1.52 1.66 10.47
N ALA A 44 2.39 1.83 9.47
CA ALA A 44 3.44 0.88 9.14
C ALA A 44 4.45 0.69 10.29
N SER A 45 4.80 1.79 10.98
CA SER A 45 5.69 1.74 12.15
C SER A 45 5.09 0.96 13.32
N GLN A 46 3.77 1.09 13.57
CA GLN A 46 3.09 0.30 14.60
C GLN A 46 3.07 -1.19 14.26
N ALA A 47 2.83 -1.55 12.99
CA ALA A 47 2.87 -2.94 12.53
C ALA A 47 4.26 -3.54 12.71
N LYS A 48 5.31 -2.84 12.27
CA LYS A 48 6.72 -3.21 12.47
C LYS A 48 7.05 -3.40 13.95
N ALA A 49 6.71 -2.43 14.80
CA ALA A 49 7.00 -2.46 16.23
C ALA A 49 6.26 -3.59 16.97
N SER A 50 5.08 -3.97 16.51
CA SER A 50 4.29 -5.06 17.10
C SER A 50 4.59 -6.44 16.50
N GLY A 51 5.50 -6.53 15.52
CA GLY A 51 5.83 -7.78 14.85
C GLY A 51 4.68 -8.38 14.04
N LYS A 52 3.67 -7.58 13.69
CA LYS A 52 2.54 -8.02 12.88
C LYS A 52 2.92 -8.05 11.39
N PRO A 53 2.43 -9.03 10.61
CA PRO A 53 2.59 -9.02 9.16
C PRO A 53 2.08 -7.70 8.55
N LEU A 54 2.88 -7.14 7.66
CA LEU A 54 2.64 -5.85 7.02
C LEU A 54 2.59 -6.02 5.51
N GLY A 55 1.51 -5.55 4.90
CA GLY A 55 1.42 -5.26 3.47
C GLY A 55 1.35 -3.76 3.24
N ILE A 56 1.77 -3.34 2.05
CA ILE A 56 1.69 -1.95 1.61
C ILE A 56 1.10 -1.92 0.21
N TYR A 57 0.24 -0.94 -0.10
CA TYR A 57 -0.41 -0.92 -1.41
C TYR A 57 -0.37 0.41 -2.13
N HIS A 58 -0.41 0.32 -3.47
CA HIS A 58 -0.57 1.43 -4.40
C HIS A 58 -1.91 1.34 -5.11
N TRP A 59 -2.65 2.44 -5.17
CA TRP A 59 -3.88 2.53 -5.96
C TRP A 59 -3.61 3.03 -7.37
N LEU A 60 -3.77 2.16 -8.36
CA LEU A 60 -3.38 2.42 -9.75
C LEU A 60 -4.36 3.38 -10.43
N SER A 61 -3.85 4.52 -10.90
CA SER A 61 -4.60 5.49 -11.69
C SER A 61 -4.49 5.22 -13.20
N PRO A 62 -5.60 5.25 -13.96
CA PRO A 62 -5.59 5.13 -15.41
C PRO A 62 -5.00 6.38 -16.06
N GLY A 63 -4.50 6.25 -17.29
CA GLY A 63 -3.91 7.38 -18.04
C GLY A 63 -2.50 7.80 -17.59
N ILE A 64 -1.94 7.17 -16.56
CA ILE A 64 -0.54 7.32 -16.11
C ILE A 64 0.18 5.99 -16.37
N SER A 65 1.46 6.02 -16.76
CA SER A 65 2.24 4.79 -16.97
C SER A 65 2.33 3.96 -15.69
N GLY A 66 2.33 2.63 -15.81
CA GLY A 66 2.51 1.75 -14.65
C GLY A 66 3.89 1.92 -14.03
N ALA A 67 4.93 2.01 -14.85
CA ALA A 67 6.31 2.20 -14.41
C ALA A 67 6.50 3.45 -13.53
N SER A 68 5.95 4.62 -13.94
CA SER A 68 6.09 5.85 -13.14
C SER A 68 5.29 5.80 -11.84
N GLN A 69 4.18 5.06 -11.81
CA GLN A 69 3.43 4.82 -10.58
C GLN A 69 4.17 3.87 -9.64
N ALA A 70 4.85 2.86 -10.18
CA ALA A 70 5.71 1.97 -9.40
C ALA A 70 6.93 2.71 -8.82
N ASP A 71 7.62 3.53 -9.61
CA ASP A 71 8.69 4.41 -9.12
C ASP A 71 8.19 5.28 -7.96
N TYR A 72 7.02 5.89 -8.12
CA TYR A 72 6.40 6.72 -7.09
C TYR A 72 6.03 5.93 -5.84
N PHE A 73 5.50 4.71 -5.99
CA PHE A 73 5.22 3.82 -4.89
C PHE A 73 6.48 3.42 -4.12
N ILE A 74 7.54 2.99 -4.81
CA ILE A 74 8.81 2.59 -4.20
C ILE A 74 9.45 3.77 -3.47
N ALA A 75 9.56 4.93 -4.14
CA ALA A 75 10.17 6.13 -3.57
C ALA A 75 9.46 6.62 -2.29
N ASN A 76 8.15 6.43 -2.18
CA ASN A 76 7.36 6.83 -1.00
C ASN A 76 7.14 5.70 0.02
N SER A 77 7.58 4.48 -0.26
CA SER A 77 7.51 3.35 0.68
C SER A 77 8.66 3.34 1.69
N GLY A 78 9.79 3.99 1.36
CA GLY A 78 10.97 4.04 2.23
C GLY A 78 11.47 2.64 2.61
N GLU A 79 11.93 2.47 3.86
CA GLU A 79 12.39 1.17 4.36
C GLU A 79 11.30 0.09 4.38
N PHE A 80 10.02 0.47 4.35
CA PHE A 80 8.93 -0.49 4.40
C PHE A 80 8.83 -1.33 3.12
N PHE A 81 9.34 -0.83 1.99
CA PHE A 81 9.38 -1.61 0.76
C PHE A 81 10.18 -2.91 0.90
N GLU A 82 11.22 -2.90 1.73
CA GLU A 82 12.11 -4.05 1.94
C GLU A 82 11.55 -5.08 2.94
N ILE A 83 10.56 -4.69 3.76
CA ILE A 83 10.06 -5.51 4.87
C ILE A 83 8.57 -5.87 4.76
N ALA A 84 7.81 -5.16 3.93
CA ALA A 84 6.39 -5.38 3.72
C ALA A 84 6.13 -6.08 2.38
N ASN A 85 4.95 -6.68 2.25
CA ASN A 85 4.51 -7.23 0.97
C ASN A 85 3.90 -6.10 0.11
N PRO A 86 4.48 -5.76 -1.06
CA PRO A 86 3.89 -4.78 -1.96
C PRO A 86 2.67 -5.36 -2.68
N ILE A 87 1.61 -4.56 -2.77
CA ILE A 87 0.31 -4.93 -3.36
C ILE A 87 -0.11 -3.84 -4.35
N LEU A 88 -0.57 -4.25 -5.52
CA LEU A 88 -1.14 -3.35 -6.52
C LEU A 88 -2.66 -3.43 -6.47
N ASP A 89 -3.31 -2.30 -6.21
CA ASP A 89 -4.77 -2.16 -6.20
C ASP A 89 -5.27 -1.65 -7.56
N CYS A 90 -6.01 -2.51 -8.27
CA CYS A 90 -6.49 -2.31 -9.64
C CYS A 90 -8.02 -2.32 -9.72
N GLU A 91 -8.65 -1.18 -9.47
CA GLU A 91 -10.13 -1.09 -9.43
C GLU A 91 -10.71 0.06 -10.26
N GLN A 92 -9.87 0.97 -10.77
CA GLN A 92 -10.34 2.09 -11.58
C GLN A 92 -10.67 1.69 -13.03
N LYS A 93 -11.79 2.20 -13.53
CA LYS A 93 -12.16 2.04 -14.95
C LYS A 93 -11.12 2.72 -15.84
N GLY A 94 -10.63 1.99 -16.84
CA GLY A 94 -9.65 2.48 -17.79
C GLY A 94 -8.21 2.04 -17.51
N ILE A 95 -7.97 1.29 -16.43
CA ILE A 95 -6.71 0.56 -16.24
C ILE A 95 -6.58 -0.48 -17.36
N THR A 96 -5.40 -0.54 -17.97
CA THR A 96 -5.06 -1.51 -19.02
C THR A 96 -4.12 -2.59 -18.49
N VAL A 97 -4.14 -3.77 -19.12
CA VAL A 97 -3.18 -4.86 -18.81
C VAL A 97 -1.74 -4.39 -19.02
N ALA A 98 -1.48 -3.55 -20.02
CA ALA A 98 -0.16 -2.97 -20.26
C ALA A 98 0.32 -2.13 -19.06
N GLN A 99 -0.54 -1.27 -18.51
CA GLN A 99 -0.21 -0.50 -17.31
C GLN A 99 0.07 -1.39 -16.09
N VAL A 100 -0.71 -2.45 -15.90
CA VAL A 100 -0.49 -3.40 -14.81
C VAL A 100 0.87 -4.10 -14.97
N ASN A 101 1.16 -4.60 -16.17
CA ASN A 101 2.44 -5.24 -16.47
C ASN A 101 3.61 -4.27 -16.25
N ASP A 102 3.51 -3.04 -16.76
CA ASP A 102 4.54 -2.01 -16.57
C ASP A 102 4.80 -1.71 -15.09
N PHE A 103 3.77 -1.76 -14.23
CA PHE A 103 3.93 -1.54 -12.79
C PHE A 103 4.71 -2.67 -12.11
N VAL A 104 4.46 -3.94 -12.49
CA VAL A 104 4.99 -5.11 -11.78
C VAL A 104 6.31 -5.66 -12.34
N THR A 105 6.93 -4.97 -13.29
CA THR A 105 8.17 -5.44 -13.96
C THR A 105 9.45 -5.14 -13.15
N TYR A 106 9.35 -4.98 -11.82
CA TYR A 106 10.48 -4.74 -10.90
C TYR A 106 11.06 -6.04 -10.34
#